data_AF-A0A7F8RES4-F1
#
_entry.id   AF-A0A7F8RES4-F1
#
_cell.length_a   1.000
_cell.length_b   1.000
_cell.length_c   1.000
_cell.angle_alpha   90.00
_cell.angle_beta   90.00
_cell.angle_gamma   90.00
#
_symmetry.space_group_name_H-M   'P 1'
#
loop_
_entity.id
_entity.type
_entity.pdbx_description
1 polymer ?
#
loop_
_entity_poly.entity_id
_entity_poly.type
_entity_poly.pdbx_seq_one_letter_code
_entity_poly.pdbx_strand_id
1 'polypeptide(L)'
;MVVVVILYFSLWKGVKTSGKVVWITATLPYLVLFVLLVHGVTLPGASNGINAYLHIDFYRLKEATVWIDAATQIFFSLGAGFGVLIAFASYNKFDNNCYRDALLTSTINCVTSFVSGFAIFSILGYMAHEHKVNIEDVATEGGWADTRGAEKASAPLAGGFPVGGCGDQRAGPGNFHTVRITGFL
;
A
#
# COMPACT_ATOMS: atom_id res chain seq x y z
N MET A 1 9.41 20.79 -9.56
CA MET A 1 9.05 22.23 -9.49
C MET A 1 7.55 22.45 -9.24
N VAL A 2 6.65 21.85 -10.02
CA VAL A 2 5.18 22.00 -9.83
C VAL A 2 4.71 21.63 -8.41
N VAL A 3 5.15 20.50 -7.86
CA VAL A 3 4.77 20.05 -6.50
C VAL A 3 5.13 21.08 -5.42
N VAL A 4 6.35 21.63 -5.48
CA VAL A 4 6.83 22.62 -4.50
C VAL A 4 6.00 23.91 -4.57
N VAL A 5 5.62 24.34 -5.78
CA VAL A 5 4.75 25.51 -5.98
C VAL A 5 3.37 25.28 -5.38
N ILE A 6 2.77 24.10 -5.59
CA ILE A 6 1.47 23.74 -5.01
C ILE A 6 1.55 23.71 -3.47
N LEU A 7 2.59 23.08 -2.91
CA LEU A 7 2.80 23.04 -1.46
C LEU A 7 2.95 24.44 -0.87
N TYR A 8 3.74 25.29 -1.52
CA TYR A 8 3.95 26.67 -1.09
C TYR A 8 2.63 27.45 -1.02
N PHE A 9 1.82 27.43 -2.08
CA PHE A 9 0.51 28.11 -2.07
C PHE A 9 -0.49 27.50 -1.08
N SER A 10 -0.43 26.18 -0.85
CA SER A 10 -1.30 25.50 0.12
C SER A 10 -0.99 25.93 1.56
N LEU A 11 0.29 26.16 1.86
CA LEU A 11 0.78 26.50 3.20
C LEU A 11 0.91 28.02 3.45
N TRP A 12 0.93 28.86 2.41
CA TRP A 12 1.21 30.31 2.53
C TRP A 12 0.37 30.99 3.62
N LYS A 13 -0.95 30.75 3.66
CA LYS A 13 -1.86 31.38 4.64
C LYS A 13 -2.11 30.49 5.88
N GLY A 14 -1.24 29.52 6.12
CA GLY A 14 -1.27 28.61 7.26
C GLY A 14 -2.46 27.64 7.25
N VAL A 15 -2.84 27.18 8.44
CA VAL A 15 -3.85 26.12 8.64
C VAL A 15 -5.24 26.42 8.08
N LYS A 16 -5.56 27.70 7.85
CA LYS A 16 -6.86 28.12 7.29
C LYS A 16 -6.99 27.85 5.78
N THR A 17 -5.88 27.85 5.04
CA THR A 17 -5.87 27.46 3.61
C THR A 17 -5.55 26.00 3.45
N SER A 18 -4.56 25.47 4.19
CA SER A 18 -4.24 24.05 4.11
C SER A 18 -5.43 23.19 4.53
N GLY A 19 -6.19 23.60 5.55
CA GLY A 19 -7.42 22.92 5.94
C GLY A 19 -8.45 22.82 4.82
N LYS A 20 -8.57 23.83 3.93
CA LYS A 20 -9.47 23.75 2.76
C LYS A 20 -8.96 22.81 1.68
N VAL A 21 -7.65 22.82 1.42
CA VAL A 21 -7.03 21.92 0.45
C VAL A 21 -7.16 20.46 0.91
N VAL A 22 -7.01 20.22 2.22
CA VAL A 22 -7.14 18.89 2.85
C VAL A 22 -8.52 18.28 2.64
N TRP A 23 -9.60 19.08 2.56
CA TRP A 23 -10.93 18.53 2.23
C TRP A 23 -10.96 17.80 0.90
N ILE A 24 -10.15 18.22 -0.08
CA ILE A 24 -10.05 17.53 -1.38
C ILE A 24 -9.02 16.40 -1.28
N THR A 25 -7.81 16.71 -0.80
CA THR A 25 -6.70 15.75 -0.83
C THR A 25 -6.90 14.57 0.12
N ALA A 26 -7.63 14.74 1.23
CA ALA A 26 -7.96 13.65 2.13
C ALA A 26 -9.18 12.84 1.69
N THR A 27 -10.14 13.42 0.94
CA THR A 27 -11.38 12.71 0.55
C THR A 27 -11.26 11.97 -0.77
N LEU A 28 -10.53 12.53 -1.75
CA LEU A 28 -10.33 11.91 -3.07
C LEU A 28 -9.79 10.47 -2.98
N PRO A 29 -8.78 10.16 -2.14
CA PRO A 29 -8.29 8.80 -1.99
C PRO A 29 -9.38 7.81 -1.59
N TYR A 30 -10.33 8.18 -0.73
CA TYR A 30 -11.44 7.30 -0.35
C TYR A 30 -12.39 7.03 -1.51
N LEU A 31 -12.64 8.01 -2.38
CA LEU A 31 -13.45 7.81 -3.58
C LEU A 31 -12.76 6.86 -4.55
N VAL A 32 -11.46 7.07 -4.79
CA VAL A 32 -10.66 6.19 -5.67
C VAL A 32 -10.61 4.78 -5.10
N LEU A 33 -10.36 4.65 -3.80
CA LEU A 33 -10.33 3.37 -3.08
C LEU A 33 -11.66 2.63 -3.21
N PHE A 34 -12.79 3.34 -3.08
CA PHE A 34 -14.12 2.76 -3.25
C PHE A 34 -14.34 2.24 -4.68
N VAL A 35 -13.98 3.04 -5.70
CA VAL A 35 -14.09 2.63 -7.11
C VAL A 35 -13.20 1.42 -7.40
N LEU A 36 -11.94 1.44 -6.93
CA LEU A 36 -10.99 0.34 -7.10
C LEU A 36 -11.47 -0.92 -6.39
N LEU A 37 -12.04 -0.79 -5.19
CA LEU A 37 -12.60 -1.92 -4.47
C LEU A 37 -13.76 -2.55 -5.25
N VAL A 38 -14.76 -1.76 -5.62
CA VAL A 38 -15.93 -2.25 -6.38
C VAL A 38 -15.49 -2.89 -7.69
N HIS A 39 -14.60 -2.24 -8.43
CA HIS A 39 -14.07 -2.79 -9.66
C HIS A 39 -13.31 -4.10 -9.39
N GLY A 40 -12.33 -4.08 -8.50
CA GLY A 40 -11.48 -5.23 -8.18
C GLY A 40 -12.27 -6.45 -7.74
N VAL A 41 -13.29 -6.30 -6.88
CA VAL A 41 -14.10 -7.45 -6.44
C VAL A 41 -15.04 -8.00 -7.52
N THR A 42 -15.34 -7.23 -8.56
CA THR A 42 -16.14 -7.71 -9.71
C THR A 42 -15.33 -8.46 -10.76
N LEU A 43 -14.00 -8.44 -10.68
CA LEU A 43 -13.12 -9.11 -11.64
C LEU A 43 -13.03 -10.63 -11.37
N PRO A 44 -12.88 -11.46 -12.41
CA PRO A 44 -12.70 -12.90 -12.25
C PRO A 44 -11.37 -13.18 -11.53
N GLY A 45 -11.35 -14.14 -10.60
CA GLY A 45 -10.15 -14.46 -9.81
C GLY A 45 -9.92 -13.59 -8.58
N ALA A 46 -10.72 -12.53 -8.36
CA ALA A 46 -10.63 -11.68 -7.17
C ALA A 46 -10.77 -12.45 -5.84
N SER A 47 -11.58 -13.51 -5.82
CA SER A 47 -11.77 -14.36 -4.64
C SER A 47 -10.48 -15.03 -4.17
N ASN A 48 -9.61 -15.43 -5.10
CA ASN A 48 -8.32 -16.04 -4.77
C ASN A 48 -7.39 -15.02 -4.11
N GLY A 49 -7.44 -13.79 -4.62
CA GLY A 49 -6.76 -12.64 -4.03
C GLY A 49 -7.18 -12.35 -2.60
N ILE A 50 -8.48 -12.25 -2.37
CA ILE A 50 -9.03 -11.99 -1.03
C ILE A 50 -8.73 -13.14 -0.07
N ASN A 51 -8.79 -14.39 -0.54
CA ASN A 51 -8.41 -15.55 0.27
C ASN A 51 -6.94 -15.48 0.71
N ALA A 52 -6.04 -15.16 -0.22
CA ALA A 52 -4.62 -14.98 0.11
C ALA A 52 -4.41 -13.83 1.11
N TYR A 53 -5.13 -12.72 0.98
CA TYR A 53 -5.04 -11.60 1.92
C TYR A 53 -5.42 -12.00 3.35
N LEU A 54 -6.54 -12.71 3.50
CA LEU A 54 -7.09 -13.10 4.80
C LEU A 54 -6.48 -14.38 5.37
N HIS A 55 -5.63 -15.08 4.62
CA HIS A 55 -4.96 -16.29 5.09
C HIS A 55 -3.96 -15.95 6.21
N ILE A 56 -4.20 -16.49 7.41
CA ILE A 56 -3.37 -16.27 8.61
C ILE A 56 -2.51 -17.51 8.84
N ASP A 57 -1.20 -17.32 8.93
CA ASP A 57 -0.26 -18.35 9.38
C ASP A 57 0.07 -18.16 10.87
N PHE A 58 -0.51 -19.03 11.71
CA PHE A 58 -0.31 -18.98 13.16
C PHE A 58 1.10 -19.34 13.61
N TYR A 59 1.89 -20.06 12.80
CA TYR A 59 3.27 -20.38 13.16
C TYR A 59 4.14 -19.14 13.12
N ARG A 60 3.90 -18.25 12.14
CA ARG A 60 4.63 -17.00 11.97
C ARG A 60 4.36 -15.99 13.08
N LEU A 61 3.21 -16.04 13.74
CA LEU A 61 2.92 -15.19 14.90
C LEU A 61 3.89 -15.41 16.07
N LYS A 62 4.62 -16.53 16.11
CA LYS A 62 5.65 -16.82 17.11
C LYS A 62 6.98 -16.13 16.80
N GLU A 63 7.18 -15.67 15.57
CA GLU A 63 8.42 -15.03 15.15
C GLU A 63 8.44 -13.57 15.63
N ALA A 64 9.51 -13.17 16.30
CA ALA A 64 9.66 -11.80 16.81
C ALA A 64 9.71 -10.76 15.67
N THR A 65 10.22 -11.15 14.50
CA THR A 65 10.30 -10.30 13.30
C THR A 65 8.92 -9.81 12.86
N VAL A 66 7.89 -10.66 12.88
CA VAL A 66 6.51 -10.27 12.51
C VAL A 66 5.98 -9.14 13.40
N TRP A 67 6.33 -9.14 14.69
CA TRP A 67 5.92 -8.09 15.62
C TRP A 67 6.73 -6.81 15.45
N ILE A 68 8.03 -6.91 15.17
CA ILE A 68 8.90 -5.77 14.87
C ILE A 68 8.41 -5.07 13.60
N ASP A 69 8.09 -5.84 12.57
CA ASP A 69 7.59 -5.34 11.29
C ASP A 69 6.22 -4.66 11.49
N ALA A 70 5.29 -5.28 12.23
CA ALA A 70 3.99 -4.70 12.54
C ALA A 70 4.12 -3.38 13.35
N ALA A 71 4.99 -3.35 14.35
CA ALA A 71 5.24 -2.16 15.16
C ALA A 71 5.85 -1.01 14.33
N THR A 72 6.78 -1.36 13.43
CA THR A 72 7.40 -0.41 12.51
C THR A 72 6.36 0.14 11.53
N GLN A 73 5.53 -0.73 10.96
CA GLN A 73 4.47 -0.35 10.03
C GLN A 73 3.48 0.62 10.66
N ILE A 74 2.97 0.35 11.86
CA ILE A 74 2.00 1.25 12.51
C ILE A 74 2.64 2.57 12.96
N PHE A 75 3.90 2.54 13.38
CA PHE A 75 4.64 3.73 13.80
C PHE A 75 4.81 4.71 12.63
N PHE A 76 5.29 4.22 11.48
CA PHE A 76 5.42 5.04 10.27
C PHE A 76 4.07 5.41 9.68
N SER A 77 3.07 4.54 9.76
CA SER A 77 1.71 4.79 9.25
C SER A 77 1.01 5.93 9.96
N LEU A 78 1.10 6.00 11.29
CA LEU A 78 0.53 7.11 12.07
C LEU A 78 1.39 8.38 12.05
N GLY A 79 2.66 8.28 11.65
CA GLY A 79 3.62 9.40 11.68
C GLY A 79 3.94 9.88 13.11
N ALA A 80 3.87 8.97 14.08
CA ALA A 80 4.14 9.30 15.48
C ALA A 80 5.60 9.74 15.67
N GLY A 81 5.83 10.80 16.46
CA GLY A 81 7.18 11.28 16.76
C GLY A 81 7.83 12.21 15.73
N PHE A 82 7.21 12.46 14.56
CA PHE A 82 7.76 13.37 13.53
C PHE A 82 7.42 14.85 13.74
N GLY A 83 6.81 15.22 14.86
CA GLY A 83 6.45 16.62 15.18
C GLY A 83 5.23 17.16 14.42
N VAL A 84 4.78 16.52 13.34
CA VAL A 84 3.62 16.94 12.54
C VAL A 84 2.33 16.94 13.38
N LEU A 85 2.07 15.85 14.11
CA LEU A 85 0.89 15.75 14.98
C LEU A 85 0.92 16.78 16.12
N ILE A 86 2.11 17.07 16.66
CA ILE A 86 2.30 18.09 17.70
C ILE A 86 1.99 19.48 17.14
N ALA A 87 2.50 19.78 15.94
CA ALA A 87 2.23 21.03 15.25
C ALA A 87 0.72 21.19 14.96
N PHE A 88 0.03 20.16 14.46
CA PHE A 88 -1.41 20.22 14.24
C PHE A 88 -2.21 20.36 15.54
N ALA A 89 -1.85 19.63 16.59
CA ALA A 89 -2.48 19.76 17.90
C ALA A 89 -2.31 21.16 18.50
N SER A 90 -1.20 21.86 18.21
CA SER A 90 -0.98 23.25 18.68
C SER A 90 -1.99 24.27 18.14
N TYR A 91 -2.71 23.94 17.06
CA TYR A 91 -3.75 24.79 16.48
C TYR A 91 -5.17 24.43 16.97
N ASN A 92 -5.32 23.38 17.80
CA ASN A 92 -6.61 23.02 18.38
C ASN A 92 -7.02 24.00 19.49
N LYS A 93 -8.33 24.04 19.79
CA LYS A 93 -8.82 24.74 20.98
C LYS A 93 -8.32 24.04 22.24
N PHE A 94 -8.09 24.80 23.31
CA PHE A 94 -7.54 24.28 24.55
C PHE A 94 -8.46 23.24 25.23
N ASP A 95 -9.77 23.39 25.08
CA ASP A 95 -10.82 22.50 25.59
C ASP A 95 -11.22 21.38 24.60
N ASN A 96 -10.49 21.24 23.48
CA ASN A 96 -10.77 20.20 22.50
C ASN A 96 -10.44 18.80 23.05
N ASN A 97 -11.33 17.84 22.84
CA ASN A 97 -11.11 16.45 23.23
C ASN A 97 -10.13 15.75 22.29
N CYS A 98 -8.83 15.98 22.51
CA CYS A 98 -7.75 15.38 21.71
C CYS A 98 -7.69 13.85 21.83
N TYR A 99 -8.17 13.27 22.94
CA TYR A 99 -8.23 11.83 23.13
C TYR A 99 -9.18 11.17 22.12
N ARG A 100 -10.37 11.76 21.93
CA ARG A 100 -11.33 11.29 20.92
C ARG A 100 -10.77 11.41 19.50
N ASP A 101 -10.11 12.53 19.19
CA ASP A 101 -9.53 12.76 17.87
C ASP A 101 -8.40 11.76 17.56
N ALA A 102 -7.57 11.45 18.57
CA ALA A 102 -6.50 10.46 18.43
C ALA A 102 -7.07 9.05 18.18
N LEU A 103 -8.09 8.63 18.93
CA LEU A 103 -8.77 7.35 18.72
C LEU A 103 -9.44 7.27 17.34
N LEU A 104 -10.13 8.33 16.93
CA LEU A 104 -10.80 8.37 15.64
C LEU A 104 -9.78 8.31 14.49
N THR A 105 -8.74 9.12 14.54
CA THR A 105 -7.71 9.20 13.49
C THR A 105 -6.96 7.88 13.34
N SER A 106 -6.57 7.26 14.46
CA SER A 106 -5.91 5.95 14.44
C SER A 106 -6.82 4.84 13.92
N THR A 107 -8.10 4.84 14.31
CA THR A 107 -9.07 3.88 13.80
C THR A 107 -9.28 4.04 12.29
N ILE A 108 -9.46 5.27 11.80
CA ILE A 108 -9.61 5.55 10.37
C ILE A 108 -8.37 5.09 9.61
N ASN A 109 -7.17 5.38 10.10
CA ASN A 109 -5.92 4.90 9.50
C ASN A 109 -5.91 3.38 9.33
N CYS A 110 -6.20 2.63 10.39
CA CYS A 110 -6.22 1.16 10.34
C CYS A 110 -7.31 0.62 9.40
N VAL A 111 -8.52 1.21 9.43
CA VAL A 111 -9.62 0.82 8.53
C VAL A 111 -9.26 1.08 7.08
N THR A 112 -8.68 2.24 6.78
CA THR A 112 -8.25 2.59 5.41
C THR A 112 -7.22 1.59 4.90
N SER A 113 -6.20 1.26 5.70
CA SER A 113 -5.20 0.25 5.32
C SER A 113 -5.84 -1.12 5.08
N PHE A 114 -6.77 -1.54 5.94
CA PHE A 114 -7.50 -2.79 5.78
C PHE A 114 -8.32 -2.83 4.48
N VAL A 115 -9.10 -1.78 4.20
CA VAL A 115 -9.91 -1.70 2.96
C VAL A 115 -9.03 -1.61 1.71
N SER A 116 -7.90 -0.90 1.79
CA SER A 116 -6.92 -0.84 0.69
C SER A 116 -6.33 -2.23 0.37
N GLY A 117 -6.12 -3.06 1.39
CA GLY A 117 -5.72 -4.45 1.24
C GLY A 117 -6.71 -5.23 0.36
N PHE A 118 -8.01 -5.12 0.61
CA PHE A 118 -9.02 -5.76 -0.26
C PHE A 118 -9.00 -5.24 -1.70
N ALA A 119 -8.91 -3.93 -1.88
CA ALA A 119 -8.89 -3.33 -3.21
C ALA A 119 -7.69 -3.85 -4.03
N ILE A 120 -6.53 -4.02 -3.40
CA ILE A 120 -5.31 -4.42 -4.10
C ILE A 120 -5.24 -5.92 -4.29
N PHE A 121 -5.53 -6.70 -3.25
CA PHE A 121 -5.53 -8.15 -3.36
C PHE A 121 -6.60 -8.66 -4.32
N SER A 122 -7.75 -7.99 -4.46
CA SER A 122 -8.74 -8.36 -5.49
C SER A 122 -8.18 -8.18 -6.92
N ILE A 123 -7.45 -7.09 -7.19
CA ILE A 123 -6.78 -6.86 -8.49
C ILE A 123 -5.61 -7.83 -8.69
N LEU A 124 -4.81 -8.11 -7.65
CA LEU A 124 -3.74 -9.13 -7.71
C LEU A 124 -4.31 -10.52 -8.03
N GLY A 125 -5.45 -10.88 -7.44
CA GLY A 125 -6.13 -12.14 -7.72
C GLY A 125 -6.58 -12.25 -9.18
N TYR A 126 -7.09 -11.16 -9.75
CA TYR A 126 -7.39 -11.08 -11.18
C TYR A 126 -6.15 -11.24 -12.05
N MET A 127 -5.06 -10.54 -11.74
CA MET A 127 -3.81 -10.67 -12.52
C MET A 127 -3.25 -12.10 -12.46
N ALA A 128 -3.24 -12.72 -11.28
CA ALA A 128 -2.85 -14.12 -11.14
C ALA A 128 -3.73 -15.06 -11.97
N HIS A 129 -5.04 -14.81 -12.01
CA HIS A 129 -5.99 -15.58 -12.80
C HIS A 129 -5.77 -15.43 -14.32
N GLU A 130 -5.63 -14.20 -14.82
CA GLU A 130 -5.42 -13.93 -16.25
C GLU A 130 -4.09 -14.50 -16.76
N HIS A 131 -3.01 -14.34 -15.99
CA HIS A 131 -1.68 -14.81 -16.38
C HIS A 131 -1.41 -16.27 -15.99
N LYS A 132 -2.35 -16.95 -15.31
CA LYS A 132 -2.20 -18.33 -14.82
C LYS A 132 -0.93 -18.54 -13.97
N VAL A 133 -0.61 -17.55 -13.15
CA VAL A 133 0.54 -17.55 -12.23
C VAL A 133 0.05 -17.60 -10.79
N ASN A 134 0.96 -17.90 -9.86
CA ASN A 134 0.62 -17.85 -8.45
C ASN A 134 0.50 -16.40 -7.98
N ILE A 135 -0.34 -16.17 -6.97
CA ILE A 135 -0.49 -14.83 -6.40
C ILE A 135 0.81 -14.32 -5.77
N GLU A 136 1.69 -15.22 -5.36
CA GLU A 136 3.00 -14.92 -4.78
C GLU A 136 3.91 -14.18 -5.77
N ASP A 137 3.83 -14.56 -7.04
CA ASP A 137 4.65 -14.00 -8.12
C ASP A 137 4.22 -12.57 -8.47
N VAL A 138 2.93 -12.26 -8.34
CA VAL A 138 2.38 -10.94 -8.67
C VAL A 138 2.36 -9.97 -7.49
N ALA A 139 2.34 -10.46 -6.24
CA ALA A 139 2.29 -9.59 -5.05
C ALA A 139 3.67 -9.18 -4.52
N THR A 140 4.75 -9.48 -5.24
CA THR A 140 6.09 -9.04 -4.86
C THR A 140 6.39 -7.62 -5.39
N GLU A 141 7.07 -6.76 -4.63
CA GLU A 141 7.59 -5.48 -5.12
C GLU A 141 8.55 -5.76 -6.29
N GLY A 142 8.13 -5.40 -7.51
CA GLY A 142 8.86 -5.72 -8.74
C GLY A 142 8.46 -7.03 -9.43
N GLY A 143 7.55 -7.83 -8.86
CA GLY A 143 7.06 -9.09 -9.45
C GLY A 143 6.35 -8.91 -10.80
N TRP A 144 5.76 -7.73 -11.05
CA TRP A 144 5.25 -7.41 -12.39
C TRP A 144 6.39 -7.44 -13.44
N ALA A 145 7.61 -7.01 -13.07
CA ALA A 145 8.73 -6.90 -14.01
C ALA A 145 9.30 -8.26 -14.37
N ASP A 146 9.32 -9.17 -13.40
CA ASP A 146 9.75 -10.55 -13.58
C ASP A 146 8.72 -11.37 -14.37
N THR A 147 7.42 -11.21 -14.06
CA THR A 147 6.34 -11.86 -14.84
C THR A 147 6.30 -11.39 -16.30
N ARG A 148 6.58 -10.11 -16.60
CA ARG A 148 6.80 -9.67 -17.99
C ARG A 148 8.04 -10.29 -18.65
N GLY A 149 9.05 -10.66 -17.87
CA GLY A 149 10.22 -11.41 -18.35
C GLY A 149 9.88 -12.88 -18.67
N ALA A 150 9.12 -13.53 -17.80
CA ALA A 150 8.65 -14.90 -17.99
C ALA A 150 7.64 -15.04 -19.16
N GLU A 151 6.77 -14.05 -19.37
CA GLU A 151 5.87 -13.99 -20.54
C GLU A 151 6.66 -13.86 -21.85
N LYS A 152 7.74 -13.06 -21.87
CA LYS A 152 8.63 -12.97 -23.03
C LYS A 152 9.41 -14.26 -23.30
N ALA A 153 9.65 -15.08 -22.29
CA ALA A 153 10.34 -16.37 -22.43
C ALA A 153 9.42 -17.52 -22.90
N SER A 154 8.09 -17.39 -22.72
CA SER A 154 7.10 -18.38 -23.18
C SER A 154 6.47 -18.06 -24.54
N ALA A 155 6.68 -16.85 -25.08
CA ALA A 155 6.34 -16.52 -26.45
C ALA A 155 7.20 -17.37 -27.43
N PRO A 156 6.62 -18.04 -28.43
CA PRO A 156 7.38 -18.88 -29.36
C PRO A 156 8.44 -18.05 -30.08
N LEU A 157 9.68 -18.57 -30.08
CA LEU A 157 10.86 -18.05 -30.75
C LEU A 157 10.56 -17.41 -32.11
N ALA A 158 10.45 -16.08 -32.14
CA ALA A 158 10.56 -15.28 -33.35
C ALA A 158 11.77 -14.33 -33.20
N GLY A 159 12.94 -14.89 -33.52
CA GLY A 159 14.15 -14.21 -34.00
C GLY A 159 14.68 -12.98 -33.26
N GLY A 160 15.81 -13.13 -32.57
CA GLY A 160 16.73 -12.00 -32.33
C GLY A 160 17.65 -12.13 -31.11
N PHE A 161 18.89 -12.58 -31.37
CA PHE A 161 20.18 -12.37 -30.67
C PHE A 161 20.28 -12.30 -29.12
N PRO A 162 21.32 -12.94 -28.51
CA PRO A 162 21.54 -12.90 -27.07
C PRO A 162 22.27 -11.60 -26.68
N VAL A 163 21.80 -10.93 -25.63
CA VAL A 163 22.60 -9.94 -24.90
C VAL A 163 22.91 -10.53 -23.54
N GLY A 164 24.22 -10.66 -23.27
CA GLY A 164 24.80 -11.30 -22.09
C GLY A 164 24.37 -10.68 -20.77
N GLY A 165 24.35 -11.52 -19.73
CA GLY A 165 23.85 -11.20 -18.40
C GLY A 165 24.77 -10.33 -17.54
N CYS A 166 24.21 -9.88 -16.42
CA CYS A 166 24.90 -9.56 -15.18
C CYS A 166 23.86 -9.41 -14.05
N GLY A 167 23.97 -10.19 -12.97
CA GLY A 167 23.26 -9.96 -11.71
C GLY A 167 22.48 -11.15 -11.17
N ASP A 168 23.17 -12.02 -10.42
CA ASP A 168 22.58 -12.99 -9.48
C ASP A 168 21.79 -12.22 -8.40
N GLN A 169 20.46 -12.22 -8.49
CA GLN A 169 19.57 -12.03 -7.35
C GLN A 169 18.70 -13.28 -7.24
N ARG A 170 19.23 -14.30 -6.57
CA ARG A 170 18.43 -15.33 -5.93
C ARG A 170 17.34 -14.68 -5.09
N ALA A 171 16.13 -14.62 -5.64
CA ALA A 171 14.91 -14.40 -4.89
C ALA A 171 14.75 -15.59 -3.94
N GLY A 172 15.22 -15.43 -2.71
CA GLY A 172 14.88 -16.34 -1.63
C GLY A 172 13.38 -16.19 -1.30
N PRO A 173 12.74 -17.24 -0.77
CA PRO A 173 11.31 -17.26 -0.40
C PRO A 173 10.90 -16.24 0.70
N GLY A 174 11.79 -15.32 1.09
CA GLY A 174 11.55 -14.31 2.13
C GLY A 174 10.94 -12.99 1.64
N ASN A 175 10.91 -12.69 0.33
CA ASN A 175 10.51 -11.36 -0.17
C ASN A 175 9.00 -11.15 -0.33
N PHE A 176 8.19 -12.21 -0.36
CA PHE A 176 6.73 -12.08 -0.38
C PHE A 176 6.19 -11.49 0.94
N HIS A 177 6.91 -11.68 2.03
CA HIS A 177 6.47 -11.28 3.37
C HIS A 177 6.69 -9.80 3.68
N THR A 178 7.73 -9.19 3.12
CA THR A 178 8.01 -7.76 3.27
C THR A 178 6.97 -6.92 2.55
N VAL A 179 6.51 -7.35 1.37
CA VAL A 179 5.60 -6.57 0.52
C VAL A 179 4.19 -6.44 1.12
N ARG A 180 3.77 -7.41 1.94
CA ARG A 180 2.52 -7.30 2.73
C ARG A 180 2.58 -6.17 3.78
N ILE A 181 3.77 -5.74 4.17
CA ILE A 181 3.98 -4.81 5.28
C ILE A 181 4.45 -3.43 4.78
N THR A 182 5.25 -3.37 3.72
CA THR A 182 5.91 -2.12 3.28
C THR A 182 5.15 -1.36 2.19
N GLY A 183 4.23 -1.98 1.46
CA GLY A 183 3.65 -1.41 0.23
C GLY A 183 2.56 -0.35 0.39
N PHE A 184 2.15 0.04 1.61
CA PHE A 184 0.98 0.91 1.82
C PHE A 184 1.21 2.16 2.66
N LEU A 185 2.32 2.85 2.37
CA LEU A 185 2.50 4.29 2.60
C LEU A 185 3.02 4.97 1.33
#